data_AF-A0A5E4DK29-F1
#
_entry.id   AF-A0A5E4DK29-F1
#
_cell.length_a   1.000
_cell.length_b   1.000
_cell.length_c   1.000
_cell.angle_alpha   90.00
_cell.angle_beta   90.00
_cell.angle_gamma   90.00
#
_symmetry.space_group_name_H-M   'P 1'
#
loop_
_entity.id
_entity.type
_entity.pdbx_description
1 polymer ?
#
loop_
_entity_poly.entity_id
_entity_poly.type
_entity_poly.pdbx_seq_one_letter_code
_entity_poly.pdbx_strand_id
1 'polypeptide(L)'
;MFLAKLIEKYFVSPTLFRVIRLARIGRILRLIKGAKGIRTLLFALMMSLPALFNIGLLLFLVMFIYAIFGMSNFAYVKKEAGINDMFNFETFGNSMICLFQITTSAGWDGLLAPILNNGPPDCDPKKVHPGSSVEGDCGNPSVGIFYFVSYIIISFLVVVNMYIAVILENFSVATEESAEPLSEDDFEMFYEVWEKFDPDATQFIEYSKLSDFAAALDPPLLIAKPNKVQLIAMDLPMVSGDRIHCLDILFAFTKRVLGESGEMDSLRSQMEERFMSANPSKVSYEPITTTLKRKQEDVSATIIQRAYRRYRLRQNVKNISSIYIKDGDKDDDLPNKEDMVFDNVNENSTPEKTDATPSTVSPPSYDSVTKPDKEKYETDNTEKEDKGKDGKESKK
;
A
#
# COMPACT_ATOMS: atom_id res chain seq x y z
N MET A 1 -44.32 -32.74 -6.75
CA MET A 1 -44.55 -33.01 -8.19
C MET A 1 -44.43 -31.77 -9.09
N PHE A 2 -44.82 -30.57 -8.66
CA PHE A 2 -44.79 -29.37 -9.52
C PHE A 2 -43.36 -28.85 -9.80
N LEU A 3 -42.50 -28.79 -8.78
CA LEU A 3 -41.08 -28.40 -8.89
C LEU A 3 -40.26 -29.33 -9.80
N ALA A 4 -40.46 -30.65 -9.69
CA ALA A 4 -39.76 -31.62 -10.53
C ALA A 4 -40.12 -31.46 -12.02
N LYS A 5 -41.41 -31.24 -12.34
CA LYS A 5 -41.86 -30.93 -13.71
C LYS A 5 -41.39 -29.57 -14.20
N LEU A 6 -41.20 -28.59 -13.31
CA LEU A 6 -40.65 -27.27 -13.65
C LEU A 6 -39.16 -27.36 -14.02
N ILE A 7 -38.40 -28.14 -13.25
CA ILE A 7 -36.97 -28.41 -13.49
C ILE A 7 -36.79 -29.22 -14.79
N GLU A 8 -37.59 -30.26 -15.01
CA GLU A 8 -37.49 -31.06 -16.24
C GLU A 8 -37.86 -30.24 -17.51
N LYS A 9 -38.81 -29.30 -17.40
CA LYS A 9 -39.27 -28.47 -18.53
C LYS A 9 -38.40 -27.23 -18.80
N TYR A 10 -37.81 -26.60 -17.78
CA TYR A 10 -37.01 -25.37 -17.91
C TYR A 10 -35.50 -25.57 -17.70
N PHE A 11 -35.09 -26.49 -16.84
CA PHE A 11 -33.66 -26.77 -16.58
C PHE A 11 -33.03 -27.72 -17.60
N VAL A 12 -33.85 -28.42 -18.40
CA VAL A 12 -33.39 -29.34 -19.46
C VAL A 12 -33.55 -28.74 -20.85
N SER A 13 -33.40 -27.42 -21.00
CA SER A 13 -33.27 -26.86 -22.34
C SER A 13 -31.84 -27.14 -22.87
N PRO A 14 -31.69 -27.65 -24.11
CA PRO A 14 -30.37 -27.88 -24.69
C PRO A 14 -29.50 -26.61 -24.73
N THR A 15 -30.10 -25.42 -24.76
CA THR A 15 -29.41 -24.14 -24.71
C THR A 15 -28.82 -23.85 -23.32
N LEU A 16 -29.54 -24.10 -22.23
CA LEU A 16 -29.03 -23.91 -20.88
C LEU A 16 -27.85 -24.85 -20.59
N PHE A 17 -27.93 -26.10 -21.04
CA PHE A 17 -26.81 -27.05 -20.93
C PHE A 17 -25.56 -26.60 -21.69
N ARG A 18 -25.73 -26.00 -22.88
CA ARG A 18 -24.62 -25.39 -23.62
C ARG A 18 -23.98 -24.24 -22.82
N VAL A 19 -24.79 -23.38 -22.21
CA VAL A 19 -24.30 -22.25 -21.38
C VAL A 19 -23.58 -22.75 -20.12
N ILE A 20 -24.14 -23.73 -19.39
CA ILE A 20 -23.49 -24.31 -18.21
C ILE A 20 -22.14 -24.97 -18.59
N ARG A 21 -22.03 -25.54 -19.79
CA ARG A 21 -20.76 -26.10 -20.29
C ARG A 21 -19.67 -25.04 -20.45
N LEU A 22 -20.01 -23.76 -20.65
CA LEU A 22 -19.05 -22.65 -20.72
C LEU A 22 -18.37 -22.39 -19.37
N ALA A 23 -18.96 -22.77 -18.24
CA ALA A 23 -18.32 -22.63 -16.92
C ALA A 23 -16.95 -23.34 -16.84
N ARG A 24 -16.71 -24.33 -17.69
CA ARG A 24 -15.42 -25.04 -17.81
C ARG A 24 -14.30 -24.11 -18.31
N ILE A 25 -14.63 -23.04 -19.04
CA ILE A 25 -13.69 -21.98 -19.47
C ILE A 25 -13.11 -21.24 -18.26
N GLY A 26 -13.82 -21.20 -17.13
CA GLY A 26 -13.33 -20.58 -15.89
C GLY A 26 -12.03 -21.18 -15.36
N ARG A 27 -11.62 -22.39 -15.79
CA ARG A 27 -10.29 -22.95 -15.47
C ARG A 27 -9.15 -22.09 -16.03
N ILE A 28 -9.36 -21.41 -17.16
CA ILE A 28 -8.38 -20.51 -17.79
C ILE A 28 -8.13 -19.30 -16.89
N LEU A 29 -9.13 -18.81 -16.15
CA LEU A 29 -8.98 -17.71 -15.20
C LEU A 29 -7.99 -18.03 -14.06
N ARG A 30 -7.69 -19.31 -13.80
CA ARG A 30 -6.65 -19.68 -12.82
C ARG A 30 -5.26 -19.26 -13.27
N LEU A 31 -5.01 -19.12 -14.58
CA LEU A 31 -3.74 -18.63 -15.12
C LEU A 31 -3.47 -17.17 -14.73
N ILE A 32 -4.51 -16.37 -14.47
CA ILE A 32 -4.39 -14.99 -13.99
C ILE A 32 -3.68 -14.93 -12.63
N LYS A 33 -3.80 -15.98 -11.80
CA LYS A 33 -3.12 -16.03 -10.48
C LYS A 33 -1.59 -16.03 -10.60
N GLY A 34 -1.04 -16.54 -11.70
CA GLY A 34 0.41 -16.62 -11.90
C GLY A 34 1.02 -15.38 -12.58
N ALA A 35 0.20 -14.44 -13.04
CA ALA A 35 0.65 -13.29 -13.82
C ALA A 35 0.36 -11.97 -13.09
N LYS A 36 1.31 -11.53 -12.25
CA LYS A 36 1.21 -10.30 -11.44
C LYS A 36 0.76 -9.09 -12.28
N GLY A 37 1.38 -8.85 -13.45
CA GLY A 37 1.02 -7.72 -14.32
C GLY A 37 -0.42 -7.76 -14.87
N ILE A 38 -0.94 -8.94 -15.23
CA ILE A 38 -2.34 -9.07 -15.69
C ILE A 38 -3.29 -8.85 -14.51
N ARG A 39 -2.95 -9.34 -13.32
CA ARG A 39 -3.74 -9.16 -12.10
C ARG A 39 -3.90 -7.69 -11.75
N THR A 40 -2.81 -6.93 -11.76
CA THR A 40 -2.78 -5.48 -11.57
C THR A 40 -3.72 -4.76 -12.56
N LEU A 41 -3.59 -5.04 -13.86
CA LEU A 41 -4.44 -4.41 -14.88
C LEU A 41 -5.94 -4.74 -14.69
N LEU A 42 -6.27 -5.99 -14.33
CA LEU A 42 -7.64 -6.40 -14.06
C LEU A 42 -8.20 -5.78 -12.79
N PHE A 43 -7.37 -5.58 -11.76
CA PHE A 43 -7.76 -4.91 -10.53
C PHE A 43 -8.06 -3.43 -10.79
N ALA A 44 -7.20 -2.73 -11.53
CA ALA A 44 -7.45 -1.35 -11.96
C ALA A 44 -8.76 -1.24 -12.77
N LEU A 45 -9.00 -2.17 -13.70
CA LEU A 45 -10.25 -2.23 -14.44
C LEU A 45 -11.45 -2.42 -13.50
N MET A 46 -11.35 -3.33 -12.53
CA MET A 46 -12.42 -3.59 -11.56
C MET A 46 -12.72 -2.37 -10.68
N MET A 47 -11.69 -1.63 -10.27
CA MET A 47 -11.84 -0.38 -9.52
C MET A 47 -12.50 0.73 -10.34
N SER A 48 -12.33 0.74 -11.67
CA SER A 48 -13.01 1.69 -12.57
C SER A 48 -14.49 1.35 -12.85
N LEU A 49 -14.94 0.13 -12.53
CA LEU A 49 -16.31 -0.32 -12.85
C LEU A 49 -17.43 0.53 -12.22
N PRO A 50 -17.34 1.01 -10.97
CA PRO A 50 -18.38 1.86 -10.39
C PRO A 50 -18.55 3.18 -11.17
N ALA A 51 -17.45 3.82 -11.56
CA ALA A 51 -17.50 5.04 -12.37
C ALA A 51 -18.06 4.74 -13.78
N LEU A 52 -17.60 3.64 -14.40
CA LEU A 52 -18.09 3.18 -15.69
C LEU A 52 -19.60 2.88 -15.67
N PHE A 53 -20.10 2.29 -14.58
CA PHE A 53 -21.52 1.99 -14.43
C PHE A 53 -22.37 3.26 -14.41
N ASN A 54 -21.92 4.32 -13.72
CA ASN A 54 -22.62 5.60 -13.71
C ASN A 54 -22.71 6.23 -15.10
N ILE A 55 -21.61 6.22 -15.87
CA ILE A 55 -21.60 6.73 -17.25
C ILE A 55 -22.43 5.84 -18.17
N GLY A 56 -22.37 4.52 -17.98
CA GLY A 56 -23.19 3.54 -18.69
C GLY A 56 -24.69 3.74 -18.44
N LEU A 57 -25.09 4.08 -17.21
CA LEU A 57 -26.48 4.42 -16.88
C LEU A 57 -26.92 5.72 -17.58
N LEU A 58 -26.05 6.73 -17.65
CA LEU A 58 -26.34 7.95 -18.41
C LEU A 58 -26.53 7.64 -19.91
N LEU A 59 -25.63 6.85 -20.51
CA LEU A 59 -25.76 6.41 -21.90
C LEU A 59 -27.04 5.61 -22.13
N PHE A 60 -27.37 4.70 -21.20
CA PHE A 60 -28.60 3.92 -21.24
C PHE A 60 -29.85 4.80 -21.16
N LEU A 61 -29.85 5.84 -20.32
CA LEU A 61 -30.94 6.81 -20.24
C LEU A 61 -31.10 7.58 -21.54
N VAL A 62 -30.00 8.02 -22.16
CA VAL A 62 -30.04 8.68 -23.47
C VAL A 62 -30.60 7.73 -24.53
N MET A 63 -30.10 6.49 -24.59
CA MET A 63 -30.63 5.46 -25.50
C MET A 63 -32.11 5.22 -25.29
N PHE A 64 -32.56 5.14 -24.03
CA PHE A 64 -33.96 4.94 -23.69
C PHE A 64 -34.84 6.07 -24.24
N ILE A 65 -34.46 7.33 -24.02
CA ILE A 65 -35.21 8.49 -24.50
C ILE A 65 -35.31 8.47 -26.03
N TYR A 66 -34.19 8.27 -26.72
CA TYR A 66 -34.17 8.20 -28.18
C TYR A 66 -34.97 7.00 -28.69
N ALA A 67 -34.96 5.85 -28.01
CA ALA A 67 -35.74 4.68 -28.43
C ALA A 67 -37.24 4.97 -28.46
N ILE A 68 -37.75 5.71 -27.46
CA ILE A 68 -39.15 6.15 -27.44
C ILE A 68 -39.46 7.10 -28.61
N PHE A 69 -38.58 8.09 -28.87
CA PHE A 69 -38.75 9.00 -30.01
C PHE A 69 -38.65 8.27 -31.36
N GLY A 70 -37.73 7.33 -31.50
CA GLY A 70 -37.57 6.53 -32.71
C GLY A 70 -38.80 5.68 -33.00
N MET A 71 -39.37 5.05 -31.97
CA MET A 71 -40.62 4.31 -32.13
C MET A 71 -41.78 5.20 -32.57
N SER A 72 -41.96 6.36 -31.94
CA SER A 72 -43.09 7.22 -32.26
C SER A 72 -43.00 7.87 -33.64
N ASN A 73 -41.80 8.09 -34.16
CA ASN A 73 -41.58 8.78 -35.44
C ASN A 73 -41.27 7.85 -36.61
N PHE A 74 -40.62 6.71 -36.38
CA PHE A 74 -40.03 5.90 -37.46
C PHE A 74 -40.53 4.45 -37.53
N ALA A 75 -41.49 4.05 -36.69
CA ALA A 75 -42.02 2.67 -36.68
C ALA A 75 -42.62 2.22 -38.02
N TYR A 76 -43.22 3.15 -38.79
CA TYR A 76 -43.93 2.83 -40.04
C TYR A 76 -43.13 3.14 -41.31
N VAL A 77 -41.88 3.59 -41.16
CA VAL A 77 -41.03 3.93 -42.31
C VAL A 77 -40.80 2.69 -43.17
N LYS A 78 -40.82 2.89 -44.49
CA LYS A 78 -40.59 1.81 -45.46
C LYS A 78 -39.27 1.09 -45.16
N LYS A 79 -39.34 -0.25 -45.12
CA LYS A 79 -38.18 -1.12 -44.89
C LYS A 79 -37.28 -1.13 -46.11
N GLU A 80 -36.20 -0.34 -46.05
CA GLU A 80 -35.17 -0.28 -47.08
C GLU A 80 -33.79 -0.09 -46.43
N ALA A 81 -32.74 -0.46 -47.16
CA ALA A 81 -31.35 -0.36 -46.73
C ALA A 81 -31.10 -0.99 -45.35
N GLY A 82 -30.91 -0.16 -44.31
CA GLY A 82 -30.63 -0.61 -42.94
C GLY A 82 -31.87 -1.00 -42.12
N ILE A 83 -33.09 -0.62 -42.56
CA ILE A 83 -34.33 -0.96 -41.84
C ILE A 83 -34.92 -2.25 -42.42
N ASN A 84 -35.05 -3.28 -41.58
CA ASN A 84 -35.59 -4.59 -41.95
C ASN A 84 -36.47 -5.20 -40.83
N ASP A 85 -36.85 -6.47 -40.93
CA ASP A 85 -37.75 -7.11 -39.95
C ASP A 85 -37.13 -7.32 -38.56
N MET A 86 -35.80 -7.28 -38.44
CA MET A 86 -35.08 -7.44 -37.17
C MET A 86 -34.52 -6.11 -36.64
N PHE A 87 -34.01 -5.26 -37.52
CA PHE A 87 -33.44 -3.95 -37.20
C PHE A 87 -34.39 -2.86 -37.69
N ASN A 88 -35.27 -2.41 -36.81
CA ASN A 88 -36.26 -1.37 -37.08
C ASN A 88 -36.66 -0.62 -35.81
N PHE A 89 -37.57 0.34 -35.96
CA PHE A 89 -38.12 1.13 -34.86
C PHE A 89 -39.56 0.73 -34.50
N GLU A 90 -40.02 -0.48 -34.85
CA GLU A 90 -41.41 -0.92 -34.60
C GLU A 90 -41.65 -1.20 -33.10
N THR A 91 -40.64 -1.68 -32.38
CA THR A 91 -40.74 -2.06 -30.97
C THR A 91 -39.59 -1.50 -30.14
N PHE A 92 -39.78 -1.41 -28.83
CA PHE A 92 -38.77 -0.83 -27.93
C PHE A 92 -37.44 -1.60 -27.98
N GLY A 93 -37.51 -2.93 -28.03
CA GLY A 93 -36.32 -3.78 -28.12
C GLY A 93 -35.56 -3.56 -29.43
N ASN A 94 -36.25 -3.51 -30.56
CA ASN A 94 -35.63 -3.28 -31.87
C ASN A 94 -34.99 -1.89 -31.95
N SER A 95 -35.68 -0.86 -31.44
CA SER A 95 -35.15 0.51 -31.35
C SER A 95 -33.91 0.59 -30.47
N MET A 96 -33.89 -0.11 -29.33
CA MET A 96 -32.71 -0.17 -28.46
C MET A 96 -31.52 -0.85 -29.14
N ILE A 97 -31.75 -1.93 -29.90
CA ILE A 97 -30.69 -2.60 -30.68
C ILE A 97 -30.14 -1.67 -31.77
N CYS A 98 -31.01 -0.96 -32.50
CA CYS A 98 -30.59 0.00 -33.51
C CYS A 98 -29.76 1.15 -32.90
N LEU A 99 -30.19 1.70 -31.77
CA LEU A 99 -29.45 2.77 -31.08
C LEU A 99 -28.13 2.28 -30.49
N PHE A 100 -28.10 1.06 -29.94
CA PHE A 100 -26.85 0.44 -29.51
C PHE A 100 -25.85 0.30 -30.67
N GLN A 101 -26.32 -0.07 -31.86
CA GLN A 101 -25.47 -0.10 -33.06
C GLN A 101 -24.95 1.31 -33.42
N ILE A 102 -25.84 2.31 -33.46
CA ILE A 102 -25.49 3.70 -33.81
C ILE A 102 -24.59 4.36 -32.75
N THR A 103 -24.60 3.91 -31.49
CA THR A 103 -23.69 4.39 -30.42
C THR A 103 -22.22 4.28 -30.84
N THR A 104 -21.89 3.27 -31.65
CA THR A 104 -20.54 3.09 -32.22
C THR A 104 -20.33 3.83 -33.54
N SER A 105 -21.28 4.68 -33.95
CA SER A 105 -21.38 5.32 -35.27
C SER A 105 -21.44 4.34 -36.45
N ALA A 106 -21.82 3.08 -36.22
CA ALA A 106 -21.90 2.07 -37.25
C ALA A 106 -23.29 1.99 -37.89
N GLY A 107 -23.36 2.02 -39.23
CA GLY A 107 -24.59 1.77 -40.00
C GLY A 107 -25.73 2.77 -39.79
N TRP A 108 -25.42 3.97 -39.28
CA TRP A 108 -26.39 5.05 -39.11
C TRP A 108 -26.91 5.60 -40.45
N ASP A 109 -26.06 5.58 -41.47
CA ASP A 109 -26.37 5.98 -42.84
C ASP A 109 -27.44 5.08 -43.46
N GLY A 110 -27.32 3.76 -43.26
CA GLY A 110 -28.30 2.79 -43.74
C GLY A 110 -29.65 2.91 -43.03
N LEU A 111 -29.67 3.30 -41.76
CA LEU A 111 -30.91 3.54 -41.01
C LEU A 111 -31.54 4.90 -41.34
N LEU A 112 -30.74 5.91 -41.67
CA LEU A 112 -31.22 7.24 -42.05
C LEU A 112 -31.78 7.28 -43.47
N ALA A 113 -31.18 6.56 -44.42
CA ALA A 113 -31.58 6.57 -45.83
C ALA A 113 -33.09 6.40 -46.07
N PRO A 114 -33.78 5.38 -45.54
CA PRO A 114 -35.24 5.23 -45.73
C PRO A 114 -36.07 6.34 -45.06
N ILE A 115 -35.53 7.01 -44.03
CA ILE A 115 -36.21 8.09 -43.30
C ILE A 115 -36.16 9.41 -44.10
N LEU A 116 -35.22 9.54 -45.05
CA LEU A 116 -35.14 10.69 -45.96
C LEU A 116 -36.16 10.63 -47.10
N ASN A 117 -36.86 9.50 -47.29
CA ASN A 117 -37.86 9.34 -48.34
C ASN A 117 -39.17 10.05 -47.94
N ASN A 118 -39.54 11.12 -48.66
CA ASN A 118 -40.69 11.99 -48.33
C ASN A 118 -41.85 11.90 -49.35
N GLY A 119 -41.67 11.25 -50.50
CA GLY A 119 -42.76 11.10 -51.46
C GLY A 119 -42.57 9.98 -52.49
N PRO A 120 -43.58 9.76 -53.35
CA PRO A 120 -43.51 8.76 -54.42
C PRO A 120 -42.42 9.13 -55.46
N PRO A 121 -41.68 8.15 -56.04
CA PRO A 121 -41.87 6.69 -55.97
C PRO A 121 -41.22 5.99 -54.77
N ASP A 122 -40.50 6.73 -53.93
CA ASP A 122 -39.66 6.15 -52.87
C ASP A 122 -40.48 5.68 -51.67
N CYS A 123 -41.59 6.35 -51.35
CA CYS A 123 -42.56 5.95 -50.32
C CYS A 123 -44.02 6.19 -50.76
N ASP A 124 -44.97 5.55 -50.08
CA ASP A 124 -46.41 5.71 -50.29
C ASP A 124 -47.06 6.39 -49.07
N PRO A 125 -47.54 7.64 -49.20
CA PRO A 125 -48.15 8.38 -48.10
C PRO A 125 -49.53 7.83 -47.70
N LYS A 126 -50.13 6.92 -48.47
CA LYS A 126 -51.46 6.35 -48.20
C LYS A 126 -51.42 4.84 -47.95
N LYS A 127 -50.25 4.30 -47.66
CA LYS A 127 -50.12 2.88 -47.34
C LYS A 127 -50.91 2.53 -46.09
N VAL A 128 -51.83 1.57 -46.24
CA VAL A 128 -52.67 1.09 -45.15
C VAL A 128 -51.91 0.03 -44.37
N HIS A 129 -51.78 0.23 -43.05
CA HIS A 129 -51.19 -0.74 -42.13
C HIS A 129 -52.31 -1.49 -41.38
N PRO A 130 -52.52 -2.79 -41.64
CA PRO A 130 -53.61 -3.55 -41.00
C PRO A 130 -53.50 -3.52 -39.48
N GLY A 131 -54.53 -3.02 -38.79
CA GLY A 131 -54.56 -2.95 -37.32
C GLY A 131 -53.98 -1.67 -36.71
N SER A 132 -53.58 -0.69 -37.53
CA SER A 132 -53.20 0.66 -37.09
C SER A 132 -54.08 1.72 -37.77
N SER A 133 -54.31 2.84 -37.09
CA SER A 133 -54.98 4.02 -37.66
C SER A 133 -54.01 4.96 -38.39
N VAL A 134 -52.72 4.64 -38.41
CA VAL A 134 -51.68 5.44 -39.07
C VAL A 134 -51.63 5.05 -40.55
N GLU A 135 -51.61 6.06 -41.43
CA GLU A 135 -51.48 5.89 -42.88
C GLU A 135 -50.11 6.40 -43.35
N GLY A 136 -49.53 5.69 -44.31
CA GLY A 136 -48.28 6.06 -44.97
C GLY A 136 -47.03 5.38 -44.42
N ASP A 137 -46.00 5.27 -45.28
CA ASP A 137 -44.67 4.76 -44.91
C ASP A 137 -43.52 5.72 -45.24
N CYS A 138 -43.86 7.00 -45.46
CA CYS A 138 -42.90 8.07 -45.69
C CYS A 138 -42.26 8.55 -44.39
N GLY A 139 -40.95 8.79 -44.45
CA GLY A 139 -40.20 9.41 -43.37
C GLY A 139 -40.29 10.93 -43.40
N ASN A 140 -39.80 11.58 -42.35
CA ASN A 140 -39.65 13.02 -42.28
C ASN A 140 -38.16 13.39 -42.32
N PRO A 141 -37.65 13.95 -43.43
CA PRO A 141 -36.21 14.23 -43.58
C PRO A 141 -35.65 15.14 -42.49
N SER A 142 -36.38 16.21 -42.13
CA SER A 142 -35.91 17.18 -41.13
C SER A 142 -35.81 16.55 -39.75
N VAL A 143 -36.82 15.78 -39.33
CA VAL A 143 -36.83 15.09 -38.03
C VAL A 143 -35.79 13.96 -38.02
N GLY A 144 -35.64 13.22 -39.12
CA GLY A 144 -34.65 12.16 -39.27
C GLY A 144 -33.22 12.68 -39.14
N ILE A 145 -32.86 13.72 -39.91
CA ILE A 145 -31.52 14.33 -39.86
C ILE A 145 -31.23 14.83 -38.44
N PHE A 146 -32.17 15.56 -37.82
CA PHE A 146 -31.98 16.06 -36.46
C PHE A 146 -31.80 14.93 -35.45
N TYR A 147 -32.64 13.89 -35.51
CA TYR A 147 -32.58 12.74 -34.61
C TYR A 147 -31.24 12.01 -34.68
N PHE A 148 -30.78 11.64 -35.87
CA PHE A 148 -29.52 10.89 -36.02
C PHE A 148 -28.29 11.74 -35.70
N VAL A 149 -28.22 12.97 -36.21
CA VAL A 149 -27.06 13.84 -35.98
C VAL A 149 -26.93 14.22 -34.50
N SER A 150 -28.03 14.61 -33.85
CA SER A 150 -28.00 14.93 -32.42
C SER A 150 -27.64 13.71 -31.57
N TYR A 151 -28.15 12.53 -31.90
CA TYR A 151 -27.80 11.30 -31.20
C TYR A 151 -26.32 10.93 -31.34
N ILE A 152 -25.76 11.04 -32.56
CA ILE A 152 -24.33 10.76 -32.80
C ILE A 152 -23.45 11.72 -31.99
N ILE A 153 -23.77 13.01 -31.96
CA ILE A 153 -23.00 14.00 -31.19
C ILE A 153 -23.05 13.68 -29.69
N ILE A 154 -24.25 13.46 -29.15
CA ILE A 154 -24.44 13.19 -27.71
C ILE A 154 -23.76 11.87 -27.32
N SER A 155 -23.99 10.79 -28.07
CA SER A 155 -23.38 9.48 -27.79
C SER A 155 -21.86 9.54 -27.89
N PHE A 156 -21.30 10.23 -28.89
CA PHE A 156 -19.85 10.42 -29.01
C PHE A 156 -19.26 11.14 -27.80
N LEU A 157 -19.89 12.24 -27.34
CA LEU A 157 -19.42 12.96 -26.15
C LEU A 157 -19.44 12.07 -24.90
N VAL A 158 -20.48 11.27 -24.71
CA VAL A 158 -20.59 10.34 -23.57
C VAL A 158 -19.51 9.24 -23.65
N VAL A 159 -19.30 8.64 -24.83
CA VAL A 159 -18.30 7.57 -25.02
C VAL A 159 -16.87 8.10 -24.86
N VAL A 160 -16.56 9.30 -25.36
CA VAL A 160 -15.25 9.92 -25.17
C VAL A 160 -15.00 10.23 -23.69
N ASN A 161 -16.00 10.79 -22.99
CA ASN A 161 -15.88 11.05 -21.56
C ASN A 161 -15.71 9.76 -20.74
N MET A 162 -16.40 8.68 -21.14
CA MET A 162 -16.20 7.33 -20.58
C MET A 162 -14.75 6.86 -20.75
N TYR A 163 -14.19 7.01 -21.95
CA TYR A 163 -12.82 6.59 -22.26
C TYR A 163 -11.79 7.38 -21.46
N ILE A 164 -11.95 8.70 -21.36
CA ILE A 164 -11.08 9.57 -20.55
C ILE A 164 -11.15 9.16 -19.07
N ALA A 165 -12.34 8.93 -18.53
CA ALA A 165 -12.51 8.51 -17.14
C ALA A 165 -11.80 7.18 -16.85
N VAL A 166 -11.96 6.18 -17.72
CA VAL A 166 -11.29 4.88 -17.58
C VAL A 166 -9.76 5.01 -17.67
N ILE A 167 -9.24 5.83 -18.59
CA ILE A 167 -7.81 6.06 -18.70
C ILE A 167 -7.25 6.78 -17.47
N LEU A 168 -7.91 7.83 -16.99
CA LEU A 168 -7.45 8.58 -15.82
C LEU A 168 -7.44 7.71 -14.58
N GLU A 169 -8.48 6.90 -14.37
CA GLU A 169 -8.54 5.96 -13.25
C GLU A 169 -7.42 4.91 -13.35
N ASN A 170 -7.21 4.34 -14.55
CA ASN A 170 -6.16 3.36 -14.78
C ASN A 170 -4.75 3.96 -14.57
N PHE A 171 -4.54 5.19 -15.01
CA PHE A 171 -3.28 5.91 -14.81
C PHE A 171 -3.06 6.26 -13.33
N SER A 172 -4.11 6.63 -12.60
CA SER A 172 -4.03 6.88 -11.16
C SER A 172 -3.59 5.62 -10.42
N VAL A 173 -4.22 4.47 -10.67
CA VAL A 173 -3.85 3.19 -10.06
C VAL A 173 -2.43 2.77 -10.43
N ALA A 174 -2.05 2.90 -11.70
CA ALA A 174 -0.69 2.58 -12.13
C ALA A 174 0.37 3.49 -11.47
N THR A 175 0.02 4.76 -11.21
CA THR A 175 0.91 5.70 -10.52
C THR A 175 1.03 5.34 -9.05
N GLU A 176 -0.08 5.04 -8.35
CA GLU A 176 -0.08 4.61 -6.96
C GLU A 176 0.75 3.34 -6.74
N GLU A 177 0.58 2.31 -7.58
CA GLU A 177 1.35 1.05 -7.48
C GLU A 177 2.84 1.26 -7.81
N SER A 178 3.19 2.24 -8.63
CA SER A 178 4.59 2.61 -8.91
C SER A 178 5.19 3.55 -7.87
N ALA A 179 4.36 4.22 -7.08
CA ALA A 179 4.77 5.22 -6.10
C ALA A 179 4.95 4.64 -4.69
N GLU A 180 4.41 3.45 -4.40
CA GLU A 180 4.74 2.72 -3.18
C GLU A 180 6.22 2.32 -3.20
N PRO A 181 7.06 2.86 -2.29
CA PRO A 181 8.50 2.58 -2.30
C PRO A 181 8.84 1.13 -1.91
N LEU A 182 7.86 0.39 -1.36
CA LEU A 182 7.96 -0.97 -0.88
C LEU A 182 6.72 -1.74 -1.32
N SER A 183 6.93 -2.86 -1.99
CA SER A 183 5.89 -3.77 -2.46
C SER A 183 5.82 -5.03 -1.60
N GLU A 184 4.75 -5.83 -1.74
CA GLU A 184 4.62 -7.14 -1.07
C GLU A 184 5.82 -8.07 -1.36
N ASP A 185 6.38 -8.01 -2.58
CA ASP A 185 7.51 -8.84 -3.00
C ASP A 185 8.79 -8.49 -2.20
N ASP A 186 8.94 -7.23 -1.77
CA ASP A 186 10.10 -6.80 -0.96
C ASP A 186 10.05 -7.39 0.46
N PHE A 187 8.84 -7.54 1.02
CA PHE A 187 8.64 -8.22 2.29
C PHE A 187 8.86 -9.73 2.18
N GLU A 188 8.45 -10.35 1.08
CA GLU A 188 8.72 -11.77 0.82
C GLU A 188 10.22 -12.02 0.69
N MET A 189 10.93 -11.20 -0.09
CA MET A 189 12.40 -11.24 -0.20
C MET A 189 13.09 -11.09 1.16
N PHE A 190 12.60 -10.20 2.03
CA PHE A 190 13.14 -10.05 3.38
C PHE A 190 13.04 -11.36 4.18
N TYR A 191 11.88 -12.04 4.16
CA TYR A 191 11.70 -13.29 4.90
C TYR A 191 12.50 -14.46 4.32
N GLU A 192 12.64 -14.54 2.98
CA GLU A 192 13.48 -15.53 2.32
C GLU A 192 14.97 -15.40 2.71
N VAL A 193 15.45 -14.16 2.85
CA VAL A 193 16.81 -13.92 3.35
C VAL A 193 16.88 -14.18 4.85
N TRP A 194 15.87 -13.78 5.63
CA TRP A 194 15.80 -13.99 7.08
C TRP A 194 15.92 -15.47 7.47
N GLU A 195 15.23 -16.35 6.76
CA GLU A 195 15.25 -17.81 7.00
C GLU A 195 16.68 -18.39 6.95
N LYS A 196 17.57 -17.80 6.15
CA LYS A 196 18.99 -18.22 6.07
C LYS A 196 19.79 -17.86 7.34
N PHE A 197 19.36 -16.86 8.09
CA PHE A 197 20.02 -16.38 9.32
C PHE A 197 19.35 -16.90 10.60
N ASP A 198 18.08 -17.30 10.52
CA ASP A 198 17.29 -17.91 11.60
C ASP A 198 16.56 -19.19 11.14
N PRO A 199 17.28 -20.30 10.88
CA PRO A 199 16.69 -21.53 10.35
C PRO A 199 15.70 -22.21 11.32
N ASP A 200 15.84 -21.94 12.62
CA ASP A 200 15.02 -22.52 13.68
C ASP A 200 13.78 -21.67 13.99
N ALA A 201 13.51 -20.61 13.21
CA ALA A 201 12.39 -19.68 13.36
C ALA A 201 12.27 -19.11 14.78
N THR A 202 13.41 -18.80 15.40
CA THR A 202 13.47 -18.24 16.75
C THR A 202 12.99 -16.78 16.82
N GLN A 203 12.88 -16.11 15.66
CA GLN A 203 12.55 -14.70 15.48
C GLN A 203 13.65 -13.72 15.93
N PHE A 204 14.85 -14.24 16.26
CA PHE A 204 15.98 -13.44 16.71
C PHE A 204 17.24 -13.71 15.89
N ILE A 205 18.07 -12.69 15.70
CA ILE A 205 19.43 -12.83 15.19
C ILE A 205 20.44 -12.21 16.17
N GLU A 206 21.66 -12.71 16.15
CA GLU A 206 22.78 -12.10 16.88
C GLU A 206 23.21 -10.78 16.24
N TYR A 207 23.56 -9.78 17.05
CA TYR A 207 24.02 -8.47 16.59
C TYR A 207 25.26 -8.55 15.67
N SER A 208 26.12 -9.54 15.87
CA SER A 208 27.29 -9.80 15.02
C SER A 208 26.91 -10.04 13.55
N LYS A 209 25.77 -10.71 13.30
CA LYS A 209 25.29 -11.10 11.98
C LYS A 209 24.46 -10.01 11.28
N LEU A 210 24.03 -8.97 12.01
CA LEU A 210 23.17 -7.91 11.47
C LEU A 210 23.79 -7.20 10.25
N SER A 211 25.11 -6.95 10.28
CA SER A 211 25.83 -6.32 9.17
C SER A 211 25.86 -7.18 7.91
N ASP A 212 25.94 -8.50 8.06
CA ASP A 212 25.93 -9.45 6.95
C ASP A 212 24.51 -9.63 6.41
N PHE A 213 23.52 -9.73 7.30
CA PHE A 213 22.09 -9.79 6.94
C PHE A 213 21.67 -8.57 6.11
N ALA A 214 21.97 -7.36 6.59
CA ALA A 214 21.60 -6.12 5.91
C ALA A 214 22.24 -5.97 4.51
N ALA A 215 23.39 -6.60 4.29
CA ALA A 215 24.10 -6.62 3.02
C ALA A 215 23.66 -7.75 2.07
N ALA A 216 22.90 -8.73 2.56
CA ALA A 216 22.40 -9.86 1.80
C ALA A 216 20.99 -9.64 1.22
N LEU A 217 20.29 -8.58 1.66
CA LEU A 217 19.02 -8.15 1.12
C LEU A 217 19.21 -7.49 -0.26
N ASP A 218 18.18 -7.54 -1.10
CA ASP A 218 18.16 -6.81 -2.37
C ASP A 218 17.60 -5.38 -2.19
N PRO A 219 17.91 -4.44 -3.11
CA PRO A 219 17.24 -3.14 -3.14
C PRO A 219 15.71 -3.33 -3.20
N PRO A 220 14.91 -2.55 -2.47
CA PRO A 220 15.22 -1.31 -1.74
C PRO A 220 15.66 -1.50 -0.27
N LEU A 221 15.58 -2.71 0.30
CA LEU A 221 15.91 -2.95 1.72
C LEU A 221 17.42 -3.15 1.96
N LEU A 222 18.22 -3.36 0.92
CA LEU A 222 19.68 -3.48 0.98
C LEU A 222 20.36 -2.31 1.73
N ILE A 223 21.29 -2.65 2.61
CA ILE A 223 22.26 -1.73 3.21
C ILE A 223 23.68 -2.23 2.89
N ALA A 224 24.26 -1.68 1.83
CA ALA A 224 25.59 -2.06 1.36
C ALA A 224 26.68 -1.77 2.40
N LYS A 225 27.70 -2.63 2.47
CA LYS A 225 28.85 -2.42 3.35
C LYS A 225 29.71 -1.26 2.84
N PRO A 226 30.29 -0.43 3.74
CA PRO A 226 30.28 -0.54 5.20
C PRO A 226 28.99 0.04 5.84
N ASN A 227 28.18 -0.82 6.47
CA ASN A 227 26.84 -0.48 6.98
C ASN A 227 26.76 -0.34 8.51
N LYS A 228 27.85 -0.61 9.24
CA LYS A 228 27.84 -0.64 10.72
C LYS A 228 27.42 0.68 11.37
N VAL A 229 27.87 1.81 10.83
CA VAL A 229 27.52 3.14 11.39
C VAL A 229 26.03 3.41 11.22
N GLN A 230 25.49 3.10 10.04
CA GLN A 230 24.08 3.29 9.74
C GLN A 230 23.19 2.38 10.60
N LEU A 231 23.56 1.12 10.80
CA LEU A 231 22.84 0.18 11.66
C LEU A 231 22.87 0.60 13.14
N ILE A 232 23.98 1.17 13.62
CA ILE A 232 24.05 1.71 15.00
C ILE A 232 23.13 2.93 15.14
N ALA A 233 23.09 3.81 14.14
CA ALA A 233 22.26 5.00 14.13
C ALA A 233 20.74 4.72 14.06
N MET A 234 20.33 3.51 13.64
CA MET A 234 18.93 3.07 13.66
C MET A 234 18.40 2.75 15.06
N ASP A 235 19.29 2.64 16.06
CA ASP A 235 18.95 2.42 17.47
C ASP A 235 18.01 1.22 17.72
N LEU A 236 18.42 0.04 17.22
CA LEU A 236 17.62 -1.18 17.35
C LEU A 236 17.60 -1.69 18.80
N PRO A 237 16.44 -2.11 19.33
CA PRO A 237 16.34 -2.72 20.64
C PRO A 237 17.02 -4.09 20.67
N MET A 238 17.75 -4.37 21.75
CA MET A 238 18.43 -5.65 21.98
C MET A 238 17.93 -6.33 23.24
N VAL A 239 17.76 -7.65 23.13
CA VAL A 239 17.37 -8.57 24.19
C VAL A 239 18.61 -9.30 24.72
N SER A 240 18.47 -10.01 25.85
CA SER A 240 19.51 -10.85 26.47
C SER A 240 20.30 -11.68 25.44
N GLY A 241 21.63 -11.54 25.51
CA GLY A 241 22.57 -12.25 24.65
C GLY A 241 22.94 -11.52 23.35
N ASP A 242 22.87 -10.18 23.32
CA ASP A 242 23.16 -9.36 22.13
C ASP A 242 22.31 -9.82 20.90
N ARG A 243 21.02 -10.08 21.13
CA ARG A 243 20.06 -10.53 20.11
C ARG A 243 19.06 -9.44 19.76
N ILE A 244 18.69 -9.36 18.49
CA ILE A 244 17.72 -8.40 17.95
C ILE A 244 16.57 -9.18 17.33
N HIS A 245 15.34 -8.70 17.51
CA HIS A 245 14.16 -9.34 16.94
C HIS A 245 13.91 -8.96 15.48
N CYS A 246 13.37 -9.90 14.70
CA CYS A 246 13.00 -9.76 13.30
C CYS A 246 12.16 -8.50 13.02
N LEU A 247 11.08 -8.33 13.76
CA LEU A 247 10.14 -7.22 13.61
C LEU A 247 10.80 -5.85 13.78
N ASP A 248 11.72 -5.71 14.73
CA ASP A 248 12.41 -4.44 14.98
C ASP A 248 13.34 -4.08 13.81
N ILE A 249 13.99 -5.08 13.22
CA ILE A 249 14.84 -4.91 12.04
C ILE A 249 13.98 -4.56 10.82
N LEU A 250 12.91 -5.31 10.59
CA LEU A 250 12.00 -5.10 9.47
C LEU A 250 11.37 -3.70 9.53
N PHE A 251 10.93 -3.28 10.73
CA PHE A 251 10.37 -1.96 10.93
C PHE A 251 11.41 -0.86 10.70
N ALA A 252 12.63 -1.00 11.23
CA ALA A 252 13.69 0.00 11.04
C ALA A 252 14.11 0.14 9.56
N PHE A 253 14.17 -0.97 8.82
CA PHE A 253 14.56 -0.94 7.41
C PHE A 253 13.44 -0.35 6.55
N THR A 254 12.19 -0.70 6.86
CA THR A 254 10.99 -0.10 6.28
C THR A 254 10.95 1.42 6.54
N LYS A 255 11.17 1.85 7.79
CA LYS A 255 11.24 3.26 8.18
C LYS A 255 12.32 4.02 7.40
N ARG A 256 13.48 3.39 7.16
CA ARG A 256 14.55 3.99 6.36
C ARG A 256 14.12 4.29 4.92
N VAL A 257 13.39 3.37 4.29
CA VAL A 257 12.98 3.50 2.89
C VAL A 257 11.80 4.46 2.73
N LEU A 258 10.81 4.38 3.64
CA LEU A 258 9.60 5.21 3.59
C LEU A 258 9.80 6.63 4.15
N GLY A 259 10.82 6.84 4.99
CA GLY A 259 11.07 8.10 5.68
C GLY A 259 10.25 8.28 6.96
N GLU A 260 10.35 9.47 7.56
CA GLU A 260 9.58 9.81 8.77
C GLU A 260 8.22 10.42 8.39
N SER A 261 7.24 9.57 8.12
CA SER A 261 5.83 9.97 8.03
C SER A 261 5.11 9.72 9.36
N GLY A 262 4.06 10.49 9.66
CA GLY A 262 3.22 10.27 10.84
C GLY A 262 2.44 8.93 10.82
N GLU A 263 2.46 8.22 9.69
CA GLU A 263 1.81 6.93 9.48
C GLU A 263 2.69 5.74 9.92
N MET A 264 3.96 5.98 10.28
CA MET A 264 4.90 4.93 10.70
C MET A 264 4.45 4.21 11.98
N ASP A 265 3.80 4.91 12.92
CA ASP A 265 3.31 4.30 14.17
C ASP A 265 2.09 3.40 13.92
N SER A 266 1.22 3.78 12.97
CA SER A 266 0.13 2.91 12.51
C SER A 266 0.65 1.70 11.76
N LEU A 267 1.68 1.87 10.92
CA LEU A 267 2.34 0.76 10.21
C LEU A 267 2.97 -0.23 11.20
N ARG A 268 3.66 0.29 12.22
CA ARG A 268 4.20 -0.52 13.32
C ARG A 268 3.13 -1.37 13.98
N SER A 269 2.01 -0.75 14.34
CA SER A 269 0.89 -1.42 15.00
C SER A 269 0.28 -2.53 14.14
N GLN A 270 0.13 -2.30 12.83
CA GLN A 270 -0.35 -3.33 11.89
C GLN A 270 0.62 -4.51 11.75
N MET A 271 1.93 -4.22 11.68
CA MET A 271 2.96 -5.25 11.62
C MET A 271 3.02 -6.06 12.92
N GLU A 272 2.93 -5.40 14.07
CA GLU A 272 2.85 -6.03 15.40
C GLU A 272 1.60 -6.90 15.54
N GLU A 273 0.42 -6.44 15.11
CA GLU A 273 -0.83 -7.20 15.19
C GLU A 273 -0.78 -8.48 14.34
N ARG A 274 -0.28 -8.38 13.09
CA ARG A 274 -0.06 -9.54 12.22
C ARG A 274 0.91 -10.54 12.86
N PHE A 275 1.98 -10.04 13.48
CA PHE A 275 3.02 -10.87 14.08
C PHE A 275 2.53 -11.57 15.37
N MET A 276 1.79 -10.85 16.22
CA MET A 276 1.20 -11.36 17.46
C MET A 276 0.10 -12.40 17.19
N SER A 277 -0.61 -12.30 16.07
CA SER A 277 -1.59 -13.32 15.64
C SER A 277 -0.93 -14.65 15.26
N ALA A 278 0.34 -14.61 14.80
CA ALA A 278 1.07 -15.77 14.32
C ALA A 278 1.88 -16.49 15.41
N ASN A 279 2.20 -15.83 16.54
CA ASN A 279 2.97 -16.45 17.64
C ASN A 279 2.45 -16.02 19.04
N PRO A 280 1.57 -16.82 19.68
CA PRO A 280 1.03 -16.52 21.01
C PRO A 280 2.03 -16.65 22.17
N SER A 281 3.23 -17.20 21.92
CA SER A 281 4.19 -17.50 22.98
C SER A 281 5.06 -16.27 23.29
N LYS A 282 4.61 -15.48 24.28
CA LYS A 282 5.38 -14.41 24.93
C LYS A 282 6.62 -14.99 25.63
N VAL A 283 7.70 -15.23 24.90
CA VAL A 283 9.05 -15.29 25.49
C VAL A 283 9.49 -13.84 25.69
N SER A 284 9.93 -13.50 26.90
CA SER A 284 10.16 -12.15 27.42
C SER A 284 10.76 -11.17 26.41
N TYR A 285 9.91 -10.28 25.91
CA TYR A 285 10.23 -9.25 24.94
C TYR A 285 10.55 -7.92 25.63
N GLU A 286 11.29 -7.95 26.73
CA GLU A 286 11.70 -6.74 27.44
C GLU A 286 13.07 -6.31 26.90
N PRO A 287 13.16 -5.20 26.15
CA PRO A 287 14.45 -4.70 25.67
C PRO A 287 15.32 -4.32 26.86
N ILE A 288 16.55 -4.82 26.88
CA ILE A 288 17.50 -4.55 27.99
C ILE A 288 18.42 -3.39 27.63
N THR A 289 18.75 -3.22 26.35
CA THR A 289 19.65 -2.18 25.85
C THR A 289 19.39 -1.91 24.36
N THR A 290 20.01 -0.87 23.79
CA THR A 290 19.90 -0.53 22.36
C THR A 290 21.27 -0.57 21.67
N THR A 291 21.30 -0.70 20.34
CA THR A 291 22.57 -0.74 19.57
C THR A 291 23.45 0.48 19.84
N LEU A 292 22.86 1.66 20.02
CA LEU A 292 23.57 2.90 20.32
C LEU A 292 24.14 2.86 21.75
N LYS A 293 23.32 2.50 22.73
CA LYS A 293 23.73 2.39 24.14
C LYS A 293 24.86 1.39 24.33
N ARG A 294 24.78 0.22 23.68
CA ARG A 294 25.82 -0.82 23.71
C ARG A 294 27.14 -0.32 23.13
N LYS A 295 27.10 0.44 22.03
CA LYS A 295 28.31 1.02 21.44
C LYS A 295 28.96 2.04 22.38
N GLN A 296 28.14 2.83 23.08
CA GLN A 296 28.62 3.79 24.07
C GLN A 296 29.23 3.09 25.29
N GLU A 297 28.65 1.99 25.74
CA GLU A 297 29.22 1.13 26.80
C GLU A 297 30.58 0.54 26.39
N ASP A 298 30.74 0.03 25.16
CA ASP A 298 32.01 -0.49 24.65
C ASP A 298 33.11 0.58 24.60
N VAL A 299 32.78 1.77 24.11
CA VAL A 299 33.72 2.89 24.06
C VAL A 299 34.11 3.31 25.48
N SER A 300 33.14 3.41 26.38
CA SER A 300 33.37 3.76 27.78
C SER A 300 34.25 2.71 28.48
N ALA A 301 33.97 1.43 28.28
CA ALA A 301 34.78 0.32 28.81
C ALA A 301 36.22 0.40 28.28
N THR A 302 36.41 0.69 26.99
CA THR A 302 37.74 0.82 26.39
C THR A 302 38.52 1.99 27.00
N ILE A 303 37.87 3.13 27.23
CA ILE A 303 38.47 4.31 27.87
C ILE A 303 38.88 3.99 29.32
N ILE A 304 37.99 3.37 30.10
CA ILE A 304 38.24 2.98 31.49
C ILE A 304 39.39 1.97 31.56
N GLN A 305 39.38 0.93 30.71
CA GLN A 305 40.44 -0.06 30.63
C GLN A 305 41.78 0.57 30.25
N ARG A 306 41.80 1.51 29.30
CA ARG A 306 43.01 2.24 28.89
C ARG A 306 43.53 3.12 30.03
N ALA A 307 42.65 3.82 30.75
CA ALA A 307 42.99 4.61 31.91
C ALA A 307 43.53 3.75 33.07
N TYR A 308 42.89 2.62 33.36
CA TYR A 308 43.32 1.69 34.40
C TYR A 308 44.66 1.04 34.08
N ARG A 309 44.88 0.60 32.83
CA ARG A 309 46.18 0.07 32.38
C ARG A 309 47.30 1.12 32.52
N ARG A 310 47.05 2.37 32.14
CA ARG A 310 47.99 3.49 32.34
C ARG A 310 48.25 3.77 33.82
N TYR A 311 47.22 3.76 34.66
CA TYR A 311 47.35 3.93 36.11
C TYR A 311 48.19 2.83 36.74
N ARG A 312 47.91 1.56 36.41
CA ARG A 312 48.66 0.40 36.91
C ARG A 312 50.12 0.40 36.46
N LEU A 313 50.39 0.81 35.22
CA LEU A 313 51.77 1.02 34.74
C LEU A 313 52.50 2.10 35.55
N ARG A 314 51.86 3.26 35.79
CA ARG A 314 52.43 4.33 36.63
C ARG A 314 52.66 3.87 38.08
N GLN A 315 51.78 3.04 38.62
CA GLN A 315 51.92 2.50 39.98
C GLN A 315 53.06 1.48 40.07
N ASN A 316 53.24 0.63 39.05
CA ASN A 316 54.39 -0.28 38.96
C ASN A 316 55.71 0.49 38.84
N VAL A 317 55.77 1.54 38.02
CA VAL A 317 56.96 2.41 37.92
C VAL A 317 57.26 3.10 39.26
N LYS A 318 56.24 3.59 39.96
CA LYS A 318 56.39 4.18 41.31
C LYS A 318 56.87 3.15 42.35
N ASN A 319 56.34 1.93 42.32
CA ASN A 319 56.79 0.85 43.21
C ASN A 319 58.23 0.38 42.92
N ILE A 320 58.63 0.35 41.64
CA ILE A 320 60.03 0.06 41.29
C ILE A 320 60.92 1.19 41.80
N SER A 321 60.56 2.46 41.56
CA SER A 321 61.35 3.58 42.07
C SER A 321 61.44 3.63 43.60
N SER A 322 60.42 3.17 44.34
CA SER A 322 60.45 3.14 45.81
C SER A 322 61.25 1.96 46.37
N ILE A 323 61.38 0.85 45.64
CA ILE A 323 62.28 -0.25 45.98
C ILE A 323 63.74 0.18 45.81
N TYR A 324 64.07 0.86 44.71
CA TYR A 324 65.42 1.41 44.49
C TYR A 324 65.81 2.49 45.51
N ILE A 325 64.85 3.23 46.07
CA ILE A 325 65.11 4.22 47.12
C ILE A 325 65.27 3.56 48.51
N LYS A 326 64.75 2.35 48.73
CA LYS A 326 64.83 1.64 50.03
C LYS A 326 66.11 0.83 50.22
N ASP A 327 66.81 0.47 49.15
CA ASP A 327 68.12 -0.23 49.22
C ASP A 327 69.31 0.74 49.23
N GLY A 328 69.07 2.05 49.29
CA GLY A 328 70.11 3.10 49.23
C GLY A 328 70.47 3.75 50.57
N ASP A 329 70.37 3.03 51.69
CA ASP A 329 70.86 3.52 52.99
C ASP A 329 72.04 2.65 53.46
N LYS A 330 73.18 2.82 52.77
CA LYS A 330 74.54 2.59 53.27
C LYS A 330 75.59 3.10 52.28
N ASP A 331 76.25 4.15 52.75
CA ASP A 331 77.56 4.69 52.41
C ASP A 331 77.81 5.32 51.02
N ASP A 332 78.29 6.56 51.14
CA ASP A 332 78.91 7.49 50.20
C ASP A 332 79.70 6.88 49.03
N ASP A 333 79.38 7.28 47.80
CA ASP A 333 80.25 8.18 47.01
C ASP A 333 79.58 8.53 45.66
N LEU A 334 79.54 9.81 45.32
CA LEU A 334 79.22 10.32 43.98
C LEU A 334 80.41 10.07 43.04
N PRO A 335 80.22 9.79 41.74
CA PRO A 335 80.07 10.93 40.82
C PRO A 335 79.20 10.74 39.56
N ASN A 336 78.72 11.89 39.09
CA ASN A 336 78.44 12.31 37.71
C ASN A 336 77.35 11.63 36.85
N LYS A 337 76.47 12.51 36.37
CA LYS A 337 75.58 12.43 35.19
C LYS A 337 76.24 11.75 33.98
N GLU A 338 75.51 10.84 33.35
CA GLU A 338 75.13 10.89 31.92
C GLU A 338 74.11 9.78 31.58
N ASP A 339 73.05 10.18 30.89
CA ASP A 339 72.21 9.47 29.91
C ASP A 339 71.67 8.05 30.17
N MET A 340 70.36 7.98 30.43
CA MET A 340 69.52 6.87 29.94
C MET A 340 68.32 7.43 29.18
N VAL A 341 68.47 7.41 27.87
CA VAL A 341 67.44 7.62 26.85
C VAL A 341 66.38 6.50 26.97
N PHE A 342 65.10 6.88 27.06
CA PHE A 342 64.00 6.03 26.60
C PHE A 342 63.12 6.86 25.66
N ASP A 343 62.96 6.30 24.47
CA ASP A 343 62.40 6.92 23.27
C ASP A 343 61.01 7.53 23.46
N ASN A 344 60.91 8.80 23.06
CA ASN A 344 59.65 9.45 22.72
C ASN A 344 59.13 8.87 21.41
N VAL A 345 58.08 8.05 21.47
CA VAL A 345 57.26 7.78 20.28
C VAL A 345 56.24 8.90 20.13
N ASN A 346 56.47 9.67 19.08
CA ASN A 346 55.71 10.77 18.54
C ASN A 346 54.28 10.35 18.14
N GLU A 347 53.25 11.06 18.63
CA GLU A 347 51.95 11.16 17.97
C GLU A 347 51.69 12.65 17.70
N ASN A 348 51.94 13.04 16.45
CA ASN A 348 51.51 14.31 15.89
C ASN A 348 49.97 14.35 15.82
N SER A 349 49.37 15.35 16.45
CA SER A 349 48.18 16.01 15.91
C SER A 349 48.20 17.48 16.33
N THR A 350 48.30 18.35 15.32
CA THR A 350 48.33 19.81 15.39
C THR A 350 47.06 20.42 16.00
N PRO A 351 47.15 21.60 16.65
CA PRO A 351 46.03 22.28 17.28
C PRO A 351 45.47 23.39 16.37
N GLU A 352 44.16 23.64 16.40
CA GLU A 352 43.63 24.95 16.03
C GLU A 352 42.47 25.41 16.92
N LYS A 353 42.64 26.66 17.35
CA LYS A 353 41.94 27.56 18.28
C LYS A 353 40.41 27.59 18.15
N THR A 354 39.66 27.41 19.25
CA THR A 354 39.00 28.43 20.10
C THR A 354 38.20 29.52 19.38
N ASP A 355 36.89 29.53 19.66
CA ASP A 355 36.17 30.75 20.05
C ASP A 355 35.18 30.41 21.16
N ALA A 356 35.12 31.29 22.16
CA ALA A 356 34.33 31.18 23.38
C ALA A 356 33.34 32.34 23.47
N THR A 357 32.09 32.07 23.86
CA THR A 357 31.35 32.82 24.91
C THR A 357 30.00 32.10 25.21
N PRO A 358 29.37 32.36 26.37
CA PRO A 358 28.70 31.34 27.18
C PRO A 358 27.17 31.48 27.15
N SER A 359 26.46 30.38 27.43
CA SER A 359 25.06 30.44 27.87
C SER A 359 24.77 29.27 28.80
N THR A 360 24.57 29.63 30.06
CA THR A 360 24.00 28.81 31.12
C THR A 360 22.59 28.36 30.75
N VAL A 361 22.38 27.06 30.56
CA VAL A 361 21.07 26.42 30.80
C VAL A 361 21.35 25.03 31.36
N SER A 362 21.09 24.87 32.65
CA SER A 362 21.09 23.57 33.33
C SER A 362 20.06 22.64 32.68
N PRO A 363 20.37 21.37 32.36
CA PRO A 363 19.34 20.41 31.99
C PRO A 363 18.55 19.99 33.24
N PRO A 364 17.23 19.73 33.10
CA PRO A 364 16.39 19.34 34.22
C PRO A 364 16.77 17.95 34.74
N SER A 365 16.75 17.82 36.07
CA SER A 365 16.88 16.56 36.81
C SER A 365 15.83 15.56 36.36
N TYR A 366 16.27 14.50 35.66
CA TYR A 366 15.41 13.38 35.27
C TYR A 366 15.43 12.33 36.37
N ASP A 367 14.64 12.57 37.42
CA ASP A 367 14.43 11.62 38.51
C ASP A 367 12.96 11.14 38.45
N SER A 368 12.63 10.41 37.38
CA SER A 368 11.30 9.82 37.20
C SER A 368 11.28 8.70 36.15
N VAL A 369 12.19 7.73 36.22
CA VAL A 369 12.04 6.47 35.44
C VAL A 369 12.54 5.28 36.27
N THR A 370 11.99 5.09 37.46
CA THR A 370 11.94 3.78 38.14
C THR A 370 10.91 3.84 39.26
N LYS A 371 9.61 3.75 38.93
CA LYS A 371 8.60 3.17 39.82
C LYS A 371 7.66 2.29 39.00
N PRO A 372 7.28 1.11 39.52
CA PRO A 372 6.41 0.19 38.81
C PRO A 372 4.97 0.73 38.77
N ASP A 373 4.39 0.81 37.58
CA ASP A 373 2.96 1.06 37.39
C ASP A 373 2.14 -0.14 37.90
N LYS A 374 1.74 -0.10 39.17
CA LYS A 374 0.74 -1.01 39.73
C LYS A 374 -0.32 -0.37 40.63
N GLU A 375 -0.47 0.95 40.65
CA GLU A 375 -1.45 1.61 41.55
C GLU A 375 -2.43 2.59 40.86
N LYS A 376 -2.68 2.48 39.55
CA LYS A 376 -3.64 3.35 38.84
C LYS A 376 -4.94 2.70 38.37
N TYR A 377 -5.13 1.39 38.58
CA TYR A 377 -6.37 0.69 38.19
C TYR A 377 -7.32 0.37 39.35
N GLU A 378 -6.92 0.55 40.62
CA GLU A 378 -7.81 0.30 41.76
C GLU A 378 -8.51 1.55 42.30
N THR A 379 -8.00 2.75 42.06
CA THR A 379 -8.60 3.99 42.60
C THR A 379 -9.77 4.54 41.78
N ASP A 380 -9.87 4.19 40.49
CA ASP A 380 -10.91 4.72 39.58
C ASP A 380 -12.21 3.88 39.60
N ASN A 381 -12.18 2.71 40.23
CA ASN A 381 -13.39 1.89 40.48
C ASN A 381 -14.05 2.23 41.82
N THR A 382 -13.30 2.69 42.83
CA THR A 382 -13.85 3.05 44.14
C THR A 382 -14.52 4.43 44.15
N GLU A 383 -14.08 5.37 43.31
CA GLU A 383 -14.71 6.71 43.20
C GLU A 383 -16.01 6.72 42.37
N LYS A 384 -16.30 5.66 41.60
CA LYS A 384 -17.56 5.53 40.83
C LYS A 384 -18.68 4.83 41.59
N GLU A 385 -18.40 4.10 42.67
CA GLU A 385 -19.44 3.49 43.51
C GLU A 385 -19.98 4.44 44.59
N ASP A 386 -19.23 5.46 45.01
CA ASP A 386 -19.62 6.35 46.13
C ASP A 386 -20.36 7.64 45.70
N LYS A 387 -20.57 7.86 44.39
CA LYS A 387 -21.41 8.95 43.86
C LYS A 387 -22.82 8.52 43.41
N GLY A 388 -23.22 7.28 43.69
CA GLY A 388 -24.52 6.72 43.33
C GLY A 388 -25.62 6.77 44.40
N LYS A 389 -25.30 7.25 45.62
CA LYS A 389 -26.24 7.33 46.75
C LYS A 389 -26.11 8.66 47.46
N ASP A 390 -26.63 9.73 46.88
CA ASP A 390 -27.17 10.87 47.62
C ASP A 390 -27.85 11.83 46.64
N GLY A 391 -29.17 11.75 46.56
CA GLY A 391 -29.94 12.58 45.63
C GLY A 391 -31.35 12.09 45.35
N LYS A 392 -32.09 11.65 46.39
CA LYS A 392 -33.53 11.41 46.26
C LYS A 392 -34.27 11.77 47.53
N GLU A 393 -34.30 13.06 47.87
CA GLU A 393 -35.30 13.62 48.77
C GLU A 393 -35.50 15.13 48.56
N SER A 394 -36.74 15.58 48.76
CA SER A 394 -37.34 16.93 48.57
C SER A 394 -37.75 17.27 47.11
N LYS A 395 -39.03 17.12 46.76
CA LYS A 395 -40.16 18.09 46.90
C LYS A 395 -39.82 19.43 46.22
N LYS A 396 -40.62 19.97 45.31
CA LYS A 396 -42.07 20.15 45.32
C LYS A 396 -42.51 20.75 43.99
#